data_AF-A0A0J6HFG9-F1
#
_entry.id   AF-A0A0J6HFG9-F1
#
_cell.length_a   1.000
_cell.length_b   1.000
_cell.length_c   1.000
_cell.angle_alpha   90.00
_cell.angle_beta   90.00
_cell.angle_gamma   90.00
#
_symmetry.space_group_name_H-M   'P 1'
#
loop_
_entity.id
_entity.type
_entity.pdbx_description
1 polymer ?
#
loop_
_entity_poly.entity_id
_entity_poly.type
_entity_poly.pdbx_seq_one_letter_code
_entity_poly.pdbx_strand_id
1 'polypeptide(L)'
;MKTKFQIALENNEPSEFFKGQGQYFSRDPDWGDHLYINNWQGLCGYLKSKESPNKILLDVFSKYLTSLQSCYQDADSLLLNISCYYLMRNDTSFMSEDSFDLIASLSERNKKTIGELFKLLRREYANQNAGKPVISLDQFLSEIKANGCNFDLEKL
;
A
#
# COMPACT_ATOMS: atom_id res chain seq x y z
N MET A 1 24.02 -0.50 3.27
CA MET A 1 23.08 -1.55 3.72
C MET A 1 21.95 -1.62 2.71
N LYS A 2 21.45 -2.82 2.36
CA LYS A 2 20.31 -2.95 1.45
C LYS A 2 19.01 -2.58 2.17
N THR A 3 18.05 -1.99 1.46
CA THR A 3 16.71 -1.74 2.01
C THR A 3 15.89 -3.03 1.98
N LYS A 4 14.85 -3.14 2.82
CA LYS A 4 13.89 -4.26 2.78
C LYS A 4 13.31 -4.47 1.37
N PHE A 5 13.01 -3.37 0.67
CA PHE A 5 12.51 -3.42 -0.70
C PHE A 5 13.54 -3.98 -1.68
N GLN A 6 14.82 -3.63 -1.55
CA GLN A 6 15.89 -4.22 -2.37
C GLN A 6 15.98 -5.73 -2.17
N ILE A 7 15.94 -6.19 -0.92
CA ILE A 7 15.98 -7.61 -0.58
C ILE A 7 14.77 -8.34 -1.19
N ALA A 8 13.57 -7.75 -1.09
CA ALA A 8 12.35 -8.30 -1.69
C ALA A 8 12.45 -8.46 -3.21
N LEU A 9 13.05 -7.49 -3.91
CA LEU A 9 13.26 -7.60 -5.35
C LEU A 9 14.24 -8.71 -5.71
N GLU A 10 15.34 -8.85 -4.96
CA GLU A 10 16.37 -9.88 -5.19
C GLU A 10 15.85 -11.29 -4.91
N ASN A 11 14.97 -11.45 -3.92
CA ASN A 11 14.36 -12.72 -3.57
C ASN A 11 13.08 -13.04 -4.36
N ASN A 12 12.59 -12.12 -5.20
CA ASN A 12 11.28 -12.20 -5.86
C ASN A 12 10.11 -12.35 -4.86
N GLU A 13 10.15 -11.59 -3.77
CA GLU A 13 9.18 -11.55 -2.67
C GLU A 13 8.48 -10.17 -2.52
N PRO A 14 8.03 -9.50 -3.61
CA PRO A 14 7.37 -8.19 -3.49
C PRO A 14 6.06 -8.28 -2.70
N SER A 15 5.34 -9.40 -2.79
CA SER A 15 4.08 -9.61 -2.07
C SER A 15 4.29 -9.64 -0.57
N GLU A 16 5.27 -10.40 -0.09
CA GLU A 16 5.65 -10.51 1.32
C GLU A 16 6.12 -9.16 1.86
N PHE A 17 6.82 -8.38 1.03
CA PHE A 17 7.24 -7.01 1.39
C PHE A 17 6.05 -6.09 1.67
N PHE A 18 5.07 -6.05 0.78
CA PHE A 18 3.89 -5.21 0.96
C PHE A 18 2.99 -5.72 2.09
N LYS A 19 2.91 -7.04 2.32
CA LYS A 19 2.19 -7.62 3.47
C LYS A 19 2.95 -7.48 4.81
N GLY A 20 4.18 -6.98 4.79
CA GLY A 20 5.01 -6.86 5.99
C GLY A 20 5.36 -8.20 6.63
N GLN A 21 5.47 -9.28 5.84
CA GLN A 21 5.70 -10.63 6.35
C GLN A 21 7.19 -10.95 6.53
N GLY A 22 7.49 -11.81 7.51
CA GLY A 22 8.84 -12.30 7.75
C GLY A 22 9.85 -11.17 7.96
N GLN A 23 10.95 -11.19 7.20
CA GLN A 23 12.01 -10.17 7.29
C GLN A 23 11.57 -8.76 6.87
N TYR A 24 10.40 -8.61 6.25
CA TYR A 24 9.85 -7.33 5.82
C TYR A 24 8.99 -6.65 6.87
N PHE A 25 8.69 -7.34 7.98
CA PHE A 25 8.03 -6.77 9.13
C PHE A 25 8.89 -5.65 9.74
N SER A 26 8.28 -4.51 10.01
CA SER A 26 8.89 -3.31 10.56
C SER A 26 8.09 -2.95 11.81
N ARG A 27 8.55 -3.42 12.97
CA ARG A 27 7.80 -3.34 14.22
C ARG A 27 7.61 -1.88 14.67
N ASP A 28 6.37 -1.50 14.96
CA ASP A 28 6.03 -0.30 15.72
C ASP A 28 6.51 -0.47 17.17
N PRO A 29 7.31 0.46 17.73
CA PRO A 29 7.85 0.33 19.08
C PRO A 29 6.77 0.38 20.17
N ASP A 30 5.67 1.08 19.93
CA ASP A 30 4.61 1.32 20.91
C ASP A 30 3.54 0.23 20.84
N TRP A 31 3.15 -0.17 19.63
CA TRP A 31 2.03 -1.09 19.39
C TRP A 31 2.46 -2.49 18.96
N GLY A 32 3.69 -2.65 18.49
CA GLY A 32 4.21 -3.92 18.00
C GLY A 32 3.65 -4.37 16.66
N ASP A 33 2.82 -3.56 15.99
CA ASP A 33 2.24 -3.81 14.66
C ASP A 33 3.24 -3.47 13.53
N HIS A 34 2.87 -3.77 12.28
CA HIS A 34 3.70 -3.44 11.12
C HIS A 34 3.60 -1.96 10.73
N LEU A 35 4.71 -1.24 10.76
CA LEU A 35 4.85 0.12 10.24
C LEU A 35 5.09 0.11 8.72
N TYR A 36 3.99 0.16 7.97
CA TYR A 36 4.01 0.25 6.50
C TYR A 36 4.80 1.46 5.99
N ILE A 37 4.74 2.60 6.69
CA ILE A 37 5.44 3.83 6.29
C ILE A 37 6.96 3.63 6.20
N ASN A 38 7.56 2.84 7.10
CA ASN A 38 8.99 2.54 7.06
C ASN A 38 9.36 1.75 5.79
N ASN A 39 8.50 0.82 5.38
CA ASN A 39 8.69 0.07 4.14
C ASN A 39 8.59 1.01 2.93
N TRP A 40 7.60 1.91 2.92
CA TRP A 40 7.43 2.90 1.85
C TRP A 40 8.60 3.88 1.76
N GLN A 41 9.10 4.41 2.87
CA GLN A 41 10.29 5.26 2.89
C GLN A 41 11.52 4.54 2.29
N GLY A 42 11.74 3.28 2.67
CA GLY A 42 12.82 2.46 2.12
C GLY A 42 12.67 2.14 0.63
N LEU A 43 11.42 1.94 0.17
CA LEU A 43 11.07 1.77 -1.24
C LEU A 43 11.33 3.06 -2.03
N CYS A 44 10.80 4.21 -1.58
CA CYS A 44 11.00 5.52 -2.22
C CYS A 44 12.49 5.86 -2.32
N GLY A 45 13.22 5.65 -1.22
CA GLY A 45 14.66 5.90 -1.14
C GLY A 45 15.48 5.06 -2.12
N TYR A 46 15.02 3.84 -2.45
CA TYR A 46 15.66 3.01 -3.46
C TYR A 46 15.24 3.37 -4.88
N LEU A 47 13.94 3.59 -5.12
CA LEU A 47 13.42 3.83 -6.46
C LEU A 47 13.85 5.18 -7.05
N LYS A 48 14.02 6.22 -6.22
CA LYS A 48 14.37 7.57 -6.69
C LYS A 48 15.64 7.65 -7.56
N SER A 49 16.53 6.66 -7.47
CA SER A 49 17.77 6.61 -8.24
C SER A 49 17.73 5.60 -9.40
N LYS A 50 16.55 5.11 -9.78
CA LYS A 50 16.35 4.14 -10.86
C LYS A 50 15.92 4.86 -12.13
N GLU A 51 16.18 4.23 -13.27
CA GLU A 51 15.83 4.77 -14.60
C GLU A 51 14.32 4.77 -14.86
N SER A 52 13.56 3.83 -14.28
CA SER A 52 12.11 3.72 -14.47
C SER A 52 11.38 3.39 -13.18
N PRO A 53 11.42 4.28 -12.17
CA PRO A 53 10.88 4.01 -10.84
C PRO A 53 9.37 3.72 -10.85
N ASN A 54 8.60 4.46 -11.66
CA ASN A 54 7.15 4.29 -11.80
C ASN A 54 6.78 2.91 -12.35
N LYS A 55 7.51 2.45 -13.36
CA LYS A 55 7.31 1.12 -13.94
C LYS A 55 7.62 0.02 -12.93
N ILE A 56 8.75 0.13 -12.22
CA ILE A 56 9.12 -0.83 -11.18
C ILE A 56 8.05 -0.89 -10.10
N LEU A 57 7.60 0.27 -9.60
CA LEU A 57 6.53 0.37 -8.61
C LEU A 57 5.23 -0.27 -9.09
N LEU A 58 4.79 0.07 -10.31
CA LEU A 58 3.58 -0.48 -10.90
C LEU A 58 3.63 -2.00 -11.03
N ASP A 59 4.75 -2.54 -11.50
CA ASP A 59 4.94 -3.97 -11.70
C ASP A 59 4.90 -4.73 -10.37
N VAL A 60 5.60 -4.25 -9.34
CA VAL A 60 5.66 -4.93 -8.04
C VAL A 60 4.35 -4.79 -7.26
N PHE A 61 3.69 -3.64 -7.34
CA PHE A 61 2.39 -3.43 -6.71
C PHE A 61 1.30 -4.26 -7.38
N SER A 62 1.37 -4.41 -8.71
CA SER A 62 0.48 -5.32 -9.45
C SER A 62 0.67 -6.78 -9.01
N LYS A 63 1.91 -7.25 -8.84
CA LYS A 63 2.20 -8.59 -8.30
C LYS A 63 1.60 -8.76 -6.89
N TYR A 64 1.78 -7.76 -6.03
CA TYR A 64 1.16 -7.75 -4.70
C TYR A 64 -0.36 -7.91 -4.76
N LEU A 65 -1.05 -7.11 -5.58
CA LEU A 65 -2.51 -7.19 -5.75
C LEU A 65 -2.96 -8.59 -6.21
N THR A 66 -2.21 -9.23 -7.12
CA THR A 66 -2.55 -10.60 -7.58
C THR A 66 -2.37 -11.68 -6.50
N SER A 67 -1.62 -11.38 -5.44
CA SER A 67 -1.40 -12.29 -4.31
C SER A 67 -2.39 -12.10 -3.16
N LEU A 68 -3.30 -11.13 -3.26
CA LEU A 68 -4.29 -10.85 -2.23
C LEU A 68 -5.46 -11.84 -2.29
N GLN A 69 -5.89 -12.25 -1.10
CA GLN A 69 -7.08 -13.05 -0.87
C GLN A 69 -8.20 -12.17 -0.33
N SER A 70 -9.45 -12.59 -0.52
CA SER A 70 -10.63 -11.89 0.02
C SER A 70 -10.78 -12.16 1.53
N CYS A 71 -9.86 -11.63 2.32
CA CYS A 71 -9.84 -11.72 3.78
C CYS A 71 -9.43 -10.39 4.41
N TYR A 72 -9.77 -10.22 5.69
CA TYR A 72 -9.54 -8.96 6.40
C TYR A 72 -8.08 -8.53 6.41
N GLN A 73 -7.15 -9.46 6.67
CA GLN A 73 -5.71 -9.15 6.79
C GLN A 73 -5.13 -8.58 5.50
N ASP A 74 -5.48 -9.17 4.35
CA ASP A 74 -5.02 -8.71 3.04
C ASP A 74 -5.69 -7.38 2.66
N ALA A 75 -6.96 -7.18 3.04
CA ALA A 75 -7.66 -5.91 2.82
C ALA A 75 -7.06 -4.78 3.68
N ASP A 76 -6.75 -5.04 4.95
CA ASP A 76 -6.14 -4.10 5.88
C ASP A 76 -4.71 -3.72 5.43
N SER A 77 -3.92 -4.70 5.01
CA SER A 77 -2.62 -4.47 4.37
C SER A 77 -2.75 -3.58 3.12
N LEU A 78 -3.77 -3.80 2.29
CA LEU A 78 -4.01 -2.96 1.11
C LEU A 78 -4.39 -1.52 1.49
N LEU A 79 -5.25 -1.33 2.48
CA LEU A 79 -5.63 0.00 2.99
C LEU A 79 -4.39 0.78 3.42
N LEU A 80 -3.54 0.18 4.24
CA LEU A 80 -2.35 0.82 4.80
C LEU A 80 -1.30 1.12 3.72
N ASN A 81 -1.14 0.23 2.73
CA ASN A 81 -0.26 0.49 1.59
C ASN A 81 -0.77 1.62 0.68
N ILE A 82 -2.07 1.67 0.37
CA ILE A 82 -2.64 2.77 -0.42
C ILE A 82 -2.56 4.09 0.34
N SER A 83 -2.80 4.08 1.66
CA SER A 83 -2.61 5.26 2.51
C SER A 83 -1.18 5.76 2.45
N CYS A 84 -0.19 4.88 2.65
CA CYS A 84 1.22 5.26 2.57
C CYS A 84 1.63 5.75 1.17
N TYR A 85 1.12 5.14 0.09
CA TYR A 85 1.37 5.60 -1.28
C TYR A 85 0.93 7.06 -1.45
N TYR A 86 -0.32 7.38 -1.14
CA TYR A 86 -0.83 8.74 -1.32
C TYR A 86 -0.16 9.75 -0.38
N LEU A 87 0.17 9.34 0.85
CA LEU A 87 0.96 10.17 1.76
C LEU A 87 2.35 10.49 1.17
N MET A 88 3.09 9.48 0.73
CA MET A 88 4.47 9.64 0.25
C MET A 88 4.56 10.31 -1.13
N ARG A 89 3.49 10.23 -1.94
CA ARG A 89 3.43 10.79 -3.29
C ARG A 89 3.71 12.30 -3.31
N ASN A 90 3.28 13.02 -2.27
CA ASN A 90 3.47 14.47 -2.18
C ASN A 90 4.94 14.87 -1.98
N ASP A 91 5.74 13.98 -1.38
CA ASP A 91 7.14 14.24 -1.03
C ASP A 91 8.15 13.49 -1.92
N THR A 92 7.66 12.69 -2.87
CA THR A 92 8.49 11.80 -3.71
C THR A 92 8.25 12.08 -5.18
N SER A 93 9.11 12.91 -5.80
CA SER A 93 8.91 13.46 -7.15
C SER A 93 8.48 12.43 -8.21
N PHE A 94 9.15 11.27 -8.26
CA PHE A 94 8.85 10.25 -9.27
C PHE A 94 7.39 9.75 -9.20
N MET A 95 6.78 9.73 -8.01
CA MET A 95 5.42 9.25 -7.80
C MET A 95 4.34 10.21 -8.31
N SER A 96 4.71 11.42 -8.73
CA SER A 96 3.80 12.43 -9.27
C SER A 96 4.24 12.99 -10.63
N GLU A 97 5.46 12.67 -11.06
CA GLU A 97 6.02 13.10 -12.35
C GLU A 97 5.17 12.60 -13.52
N ASP A 98 5.05 13.41 -14.56
CA ASP A 98 4.25 13.14 -15.76
C ASP A 98 2.79 12.74 -15.46
N SER A 99 2.21 13.28 -14.37
CA SER A 99 0.87 12.95 -13.89
C SER A 99 0.67 11.48 -13.51
N PHE A 100 1.76 10.73 -13.27
CA PHE A 100 1.71 9.33 -12.89
C PHE A 100 0.91 9.14 -11.60
N ASP A 101 -0.15 8.33 -11.64
CA ASP A 101 -0.87 7.84 -10.45
C ASP A 101 -0.89 6.31 -10.50
N LEU A 102 -0.40 5.67 -9.43
CA LEU A 102 -0.30 4.23 -9.32
C LEU A 102 -1.65 3.56 -9.55
N ILE A 103 -2.72 4.02 -8.90
CA ILE A 103 -4.06 3.41 -8.98
C ILE A 103 -4.65 3.63 -10.38
N ALA A 104 -4.47 4.82 -10.96
CA ALA A 104 -4.90 5.11 -12.33
C ALA A 104 -4.22 4.18 -13.36
N SER A 105 -2.93 3.88 -13.14
CA SER A 105 -2.10 3.07 -14.04
C SER A 105 -2.31 1.56 -13.92
N LEU A 106 -3.09 1.09 -12.93
CA LEU A 106 -3.38 -0.33 -12.75
C LEU A 106 -4.31 -0.86 -13.85
N SER A 107 -4.20 -2.16 -14.12
CA SER A 107 -5.17 -2.88 -14.95
C SER A 107 -6.56 -2.90 -14.29
N GLU A 108 -7.61 -3.05 -15.09
CA GLU A 108 -8.99 -3.17 -14.59
C GLU A 108 -9.17 -4.36 -13.63
N ARG A 109 -8.42 -5.46 -13.85
CA ARG A 109 -8.40 -6.59 -12.92
C ARG A 109 -7.89 -6.18 -11.54
N ASN A 110 -6.79 -5.44 -11.50
CA ASN A 110 -6.20 -4.96 -10.25
C ASN A 110 -7.10 -3.94 -9.54
N LYS A 111 -7.73 -3.03 -10.28
CA LYS A 111 -8.72 -2.08 -9.74
C LYS A 111 -9.91 -2.81 -9.12
N LYS A 112 -10.45 -3.82 -9.82
CA LYS A 112 -11.52 -4.67 -9.28
C LYS A 112 -11.13 -5.35 -7.98
N THR A 113 -9.89 -5.87 -7.87
CA THR A 113 -9.38 -6.44 -6.61
C THR A 113 -9.36 -5.41 -5.48
N ILE A 114 -8.96 -4.17 -5.76
CA ILE A 114 -9.02 -3.08 -4.78
C ILE A 114 -10.48 -2.85 -4.35
N GLY A 115 -11.41 -2.71 -5.30
CA GLY A 115 -12.83 -2.49 -5.01
C GLY A 115 -13.45 -3.59 -4.15
N GLU A 116 -13.15 -4.86 -4.44
CA GLU A 116 -13.64 -6.00 -3.66
C GLU A 116 -13.14 -5.99 -2.22
N LEU A 117 -11.86 -5.69 -2.00
CA LEU A 117 -11.26 -5.64 -0.67
C LEU A 117 -11.71 -4.42 0.13
N PHE A 118 -11.91 -3.26 -0.51
CA PHE A 118 -12.45 -2.08 0.16
C PHE A 118 -13.92 -2.28 0.58
N LYS A 119 -14.73 -2.98 -0.23
CA LYS A 119 -16.08 -3.40 0.19
C LYS A 119 -16.04 -4.39 1.37
N LEU A 120 -15.01 -5.23 1.45
CA LEU A 120 -14.81 -6.12 2.60
C LEU A 120 -14.45 -5.33 3.87
N LEU A 121 -13.52 -4.38 3.78
CA LEU A 121 -13.20 -3.45 4.89
C LEU A 121 -14.44 -2.72 5.39
N ARG A 122 -15.30 -2.23 4.49
CA ARG A 122 -16.54 -1.56 4.86
C ARG A 122 -17.43 -2.40 5.78
N ARG A 123 -17.45 -3.73 5.58
CA ARG A 123 -18.25 -4.66 6.39
C ARG A 123 -17.56 -5.06 7.69
N GLU A 124 -16.23 -5.16 7.69
CA GLU A 124 -15.49 -5.85 8.75
C GLU A 124 -14.66 -4.93 9.64
N TYR A 125 -14.19 -3.79 9.14
CA TYR A 125 -13.17 -2.96 9.80
C TYR A 125 -13.55 -2.53 11.21
N ALA A 126 -14.78 -2.06 11.42
CA ALA A 126 -15.24 -1.63 12.74
C ALA A 126 -15.25 -2.78 13.76
N ASN A 127 -15.65 -3.98 13.33
CA ASN A 127 -15.70 -5.15 14.21
C ASN A 127 -14.30 -5.67 14.53
N GLN A 128 -13.42 -5.74 13.52
CA GLN A 128 -12.05 -6.23 13.65
C GLN A 128 -11.16 -5.31 14.50
N ASN A 129 -11.56 -4.04 14.63
CA ASN A 129 -10.86 -3.03 15.41
C ASN A 129 -11.64 -2.53 16.62
N ALA A 130 -12.70 -3.24 17.04
CA ALA A 130 -13.47 -2.85 18.20
C ALA A 130 -12.58 -2.77 19.45
N GLY A 131 -12.58 -1.60 20.10
CA GLY A 131 -11.78 -1.35 21.30
C GLY A 131 -10.28 -1.10 21.06
N LYS A 132 -9.80 -1.12 19.80
CA LYS A 132 -8.43 -0.73 19.47
C LYS A 132 -8.34 0.79 19.27
N PRO A 133 -7.21 1.43 19.61
CA PRO A 133 -7.01 2.88 19.42
C PRO A 133 -6.63 3.22 17.97
N VAL A 134 -7.42 2.73 17.00
CA VAL A 134 -7.21 3.00 15.57
C VAL A 134 -8.29 3.95 15.06
N ILE A 135 -7.95 4.70 14.01
CA ILE A 135 -8.90 5.58 13.34
C ILE A 135 -9.96 4.76 12.57
N SER A 136 -11.09 5.38 12.26
CA SER A 136 -12.15 4.73 11.49
C SER A 136 -11.75 4.54 10.02
N LEU A 137 -12.42 3.60 9.32
CA LEU A 137 -12.26 3.44 7.88
C LEU A 137 -12.58 4.73 7.12
N ASP A 138 -13.63 5.46 7.53
CA ASP A 138 -13.99 6.73 6.90
C ASP A 138 -12.91 7.80 7.07
N GLN A 139 -12.22 7.80 8.21
CA GLN A 139 -11.09 8.69 8.42
C GLN A 139 -9.92 8.32 7.49
N PHE A 140 -9.57 7.03 7.37
CA PHE A 140 -8.56 6.59 6.40
C PHE A 140 -8.91 7.01 4.96
N LEU A 141 -10.16 6.80 4.53
CA LEU A 141 -10.62 7.19 3.19
C LEU A 141 -10.57 8.71 2.99
N SER A 142 -10.91 9.47 4.03
CA SER A 142 -10.82 10.93 4.01
C SER A 142 -9.37 11.42 3.87
N GLU A 143 -8.44 10.82 4.60
CA GLU A 143 -7.00 11.12 4.53
C GLU A 143 -6.41 10.74 3.16
N ILE A 144 -6.73 9.55 2.65
CA ILE A 144 -6.32 9.11 1.31
C ILE A 144 -6.80 10.09 0.24
N LYS A 145 -8.06 10.55 0.34
CA LYS A 145 -8.62 11.55 -0.57
C LYS A 145 -7.92 12.91 -0.43
N ALA A 146 -7.68 13.36 0.80
CA ALA A 146 -6.97 14.61 1.07
C ALA A 146 -5.54 14.60 0.52
N ASN A 147 -4.91 13.42 0.47
CA ASN A 147 -3.59 13.19 -0.12
C ASN A 147 -3.62 12.97 -1.65
N GLY A 148 -4.74 13.29 -2.32
CA GLY A 148 -4.81 13.35 -3.79
C GLY A 148 -5.37 12.11 -4.48
N CYS A 149 -5.97 11.17 -3.75
CA CYS A 149 -6.72 10.09 -4.37
C CYS A 149 -8.07 10.59 -4.90
N ASN A 150 -8.26 10.50 -6.22
CA ASN A 150 -9.50 10.89 -6.89
C ASN A 150 -10.45 9.71 -7.16
N PHE A 151 -10.09 8.51 -6.70
CA PHE A 151 -10.90 7.31 -6.89
C PHE A 151 -11.82 7.06 -5.70
N ASP A 152 -13.05 6.64 -5.99
CA ASP A 152 -13.88 5.96 -5.00
C ASP A 152 -13.39 4.50 -4.91
N LEU A 153 -12.51 4.24 -3.95
CA LEU A 153 -11.84 2.93 -3.81
C LEU A 153 -12.83 1.78 -3.61
N GLU A 154 -14.02 2.04 -3.07
CA GLU A 154 -15.07 1.04 -2.90
C GLU A 154 -15.85 0.77 -4.21
N LYS A 155 -15.68 1.60 -5.24
CA LYS A 155 -16.37 1.48 -6.54
C LYS A 155 -15.45 1.10 -7.71
N LEU A 156 -14.17 0.85 -7.42
CA LEU A 156 -13.22 0.28 -8.38
C LEU A 156 -13.58 -1.17 -8.80
#